data_AF-A0A533S4R3-F1
#
_entry.id   AF-A0A533S4R3-F1
#
_cell.length_a   1.000
_cell.length_b   1.000
_cell.length_c   1.000
_cell.angle_alpha   90.00
_cell.angle_beta   90.00
_cell.angle_gamma   90.00
#
_symmetry.space_group_name_H-M   'P 1'
#
loop_
_entity.id
_entity.type
_entity.pdbx_description
1 polymer ?
#
loop_
_entity_poly.entity_id
_entity_poly.type
_entity_poly.pdbx_seq_one_letter_code
_entity_poly.pdbx_strand_id
1 'polypeptide(L)'
;MKKSSVGFLLLLAFALSLFAGCGGDTESTTLLSDKNVNLIFVVSPDLANDPLGDVNPATANLNNQGLQRALMLASYLKQQLLGTNNVTGIHALAPMTHLQTANQFPDMAAIGFIQQFALLNKITIQGTTDNSYPLSVGYAEGDVPAGVAVPAPYVPGAQGLAFNDTHENNIKLATGIINGKTPGFHVFSAPWETTSALLTAINTTMGYHLRLPTSFQGSNHVYALTVTPSGEARLLTFDSKLTPPDTYPVLPFSLASASCTQQNFFSYSRTNGVNGVSVPAGTNTNQTVYLIRHAEAHPSSTFEDGNFVAAGQWRALALANVLPNALRGQSSPTMVYSIDPAQSFTYAGLSVSYVRPSLTVLPYAIANNLPFNLVSSFNIGLATDPGVAKATSDFFFTGGALSNQTVLVAWEHEHFPPLLTYLLQTYYGGNYPDPALSWPHGDYDTIWTIKLDGSGNLTVDNALCEGIASIPLPKTAPEF
;
A
#
# COMPACT_ATOMS: atom_id res chain seq x y z
N MET A 1 -23.56 51.85 -60.91
CA MET A 1 -23.94 52.22 -59.52
C MET A 1 -25.09 51.28 -59.14
N LYS A 2 -25.12 50.41 -58.13
CA LYS A 2 -24.29 50.08 -56.97
C LYS A 2 -24.08 48.56 -56.92
N LYS A 3 -22.91 48.18 -56.43
CA LYS A 3 -22.43 46.84 -56.15
C LYS A 3 -22.92 46.35 -54.79
N SER A 4 -23.04 45.03 -54.68
CA SER A 4 -22.58 44.17 -53.58
C SER A 4 -22.82 44.63 -52.13
N SER A 5 -23.70 43.93 -51.38
CA SER A 5 -23.58 43.91 -49.91
C SER A 5 -24.35 42.81 -49.14
N VAL A 6 -25.03 41.85 -49.78
CA VAL A 6 -25.86 40.88 -49.02
C VAL A 6 -25.23 39.49 -48.87
N GLY A 7 -24.18 39.17 -49.64
CA GLY A 7 -23.52 37.85 -49.58
C GLY A 7 -22.43 37.69 -48.51
N PHE A 8 -21.99 38.78 -47.85
CA PHE A 8 -20.83 38.73 -46.94
C PHE A 8 -21.21 38.55 -45.46
N LEU A 9 -22.48 38.74 -45.09
CA LEU A 9 -22.93 38.61 -43.70
C LEU A 9 -23.33 37.19 -43.30
N LEU A 10 -23.73 36.33 -44.24
CA LEU A 10 -23.99 34.90 -43.95
C LEU A 10 -22.73 34.04 -43.90
N LEU A 11 -21.66 34.43 -44.62
CA LEU A 11 -20.37 33.73 -44.58
C LEU A 11 -19.52 34.10 -43.35
N LEU A 12 -19.74 35.28 -42.76
CA LEU A 12 -19.06 35.65 -41.51
C LEU A 12 -19.70 35.00 -40.28
N ALA A 13 -21.01 34.75 -40.28
CA ALA A 13 -21.69 34.05 -39.19
C ALA A 13 -21.36 32.55 -39.12
N PHE A 14 -20.97 31.93 -40.25
CA PHE A 14 -20.52 30.53 -40.29
C PHE A 14 -19.02 30.35 -40.04
N ALA A 15 -18.22 31.43 -40.17
CA ALA A 15 -16.78 31.41 -39.87
C ALA A 15 -16.46 31.74 -38.40
N LEU A 16 -17.39 32.38 -37.67
CA LEU A 16 -17.24 32.70 -36.25
C LEU A 16 -17.76 31.61 -35.30
N SER A 17 -18.37 30.53 -35.81
CA SER A 17 -18.72 29.32 -35.03
C SER A 17 -17.63 28.25 -35.05
N LEU A 18 -16.53 28.45 -35.79
CA LEU A 18 -15.40 27.51 -35.88
C LEU A 18 -14.19 27.87 -34.99
N PHE A 19 -14.28 28.93 -34.19
CA PHE A 19 -13.23 29.32 -33.22
C PHE A 19 -13.75 29.53 -31.79
N ALA A 20 -14.96 29.08 -31.49
CA ALA A 20 -15.34 28.83 -30.10
C ALA A 20 -14.87 27.40 -29.75
N GLY A 21 -13.60 27.28 -29.38
CA GLY A 21 -13.14 26.13 -28.63
C GLY A 21 -13.94 26.08 -27.33
N CYS A 22 -15.03 25.32 -27.34
CA CYS A 22 -15.74 24.87 -26.15
C CYS A 22 -14.81 23.91 -25.40
N GLY A 23 -13.79 24.47 -24.73
CA GLY A 23 -13.10 23.82 -23.62
C GLY A 23 -14.02 23.86 -22.40
N GLY A 24 -15.17 23.20 -22.51
CA GLY A 24 -15.94 22.84 -21.33
C GLY A 24 -15.13 21.82 -20.53
N ASP A 25 -15.22 21.90 -19.21
CA ASP A 25 -14.83 20.81 -18.31
C ASP A 25 -15.81 19.65 -18.56
N THR A 26 -15.70 19.01 -19.73
CA THR A 26 -16.53 17.88 -20.11
C THR A 26 -15.96 16.65 -19.44
N GLU A 27 -16.67 16.21 -18.40
CA GLU A 27 -16.58 14.85 -17.86
C GLU A 27 -16.52 13.85 -19.04
N SER A 28 -15.43 13.11 -19.13
CA SER A 28 -15.24 12.12 -20.18
C SER A 28 -15.89 10.81 -19.78
N THR A 29 -16.65 10.22 -20.70
CA THR A 29 -17.20 8.87 -20.57
C THR A 29 -16.57 7.90 -21.57
N THR A 30 -15.54 8.34 -22.30
CA THR A 30 -14.89 7.56 -23.34
C THR A 30 -13.68 6.83 -22.79
N LEU A 31 -13.56 5.54 -23.12
CA LEU A 31 -12.40 4.72 -22.84
C LEU A 31 -11.11 5.36 -23.37
N LEU A 32 -10.03 5.21 -22.61
CA LEU A 32 -8.70 5.63 -23.04
C LEU A 32 -8.18 4.68 -24.14
N SER A 33 -7.51 5.22 -25.15
CA SER A 33 -6.91 4.39 -26.19
C SER A 33 -5.61 3.78 -25.70
N ASP A 34 -5.48 2.46 -25.87
CA ASP A 34 -4.25 1.68 -25.67
C ASP A 34 -3.13 2.01 -26.68
N LYS A 35 -3.42 2.82 -27.71
CA LYS A 35 -2.45 3.33 -28.68
C LYS A 35 -1.77 4.61 -28.22
N ASN A 36 -2.24 5.21 -27.14
CA ASN A 36 -1.67 6.43 -26.56
C ASN A 36 -0.77 6.08 -25.37
N VAL A 37 0.11 7.01 -25.00
CA VAL A 37 0.71 7.01 -23.67
C VAL A 37 -0.29 7.68 -22.73
N ASN A 38 -0.81 6.95 -21.74
CA ASN A 38 -1.76 7.48 -20.78
C ASN A 38 -1.14 7.55 -19.39
N LEU A 39 -1.11 8.74 -18.79
CA LEU A 39 -0.79 8.95 -17.38
C LEU A 39 -2.11 9.25 -16.65
N ILE A 40 -2.52 8.35 -15.77
CA ILE A 40 -3.82 8.37 -15.08
C ILE A 40 -3.54 8.69 -13.60
N PHE A 41 -4.06 9.80 -13.12
CA PHE A 41 -3.88 10.30 -11.77
C PHE A 41 -5.12 10.00 -10.93
N VAL A 42 -4.98 9.05 -10.02
CA VAL A 42 -5.94 8.70 -8.99
C VAL A 42 -5.59 9.51 -7.75
N VAL A 43 -6.44 10.48 -7.40
CA VAL A 43 -6.14 11.38 -6.28
C VAL A 43 -6.65 10.77 -4.98
N SER A 44 -5.74 10.36 -4.10
CA SER A 44 -6.08 9.82 -2.78
C SER A 44 -6.43 10.95 -1.81
N PRO A 45 -7.38 10.76 -0.88
CA PRO A 45 -7.67 11.74 0.16
C PRO A 45 -6.60 11.71 1.25
N ASP A 46 -6.44 12.83 1.94
CA ASP A 46 -5.60 12.98 3.14
C ASP A 46 -6.28 13.95 4.14
N LEU A 47 -5.65 14.23 5.29
CA LEU A 47 -6.24 15.13 6.29
C LEU A 47 -6.47 16.56 5.78
N ALA A 48 -5.71 17.01 4.78
CA ALA A 48 -5.85 18.35 4.21
C ALA A 48 -6.97 18.39 3.16
N ASN A 49 -7.20 17.28 2.46
CA ASN A 49 -8.07 17.16 1.30
C ASN A 49 -9.02 15.95 1.47
N ASP A 50 -10.02 16.11 2.33
CA ASP A 50 -11.05 15.08 2.56
C ASP A 50 -12.48 15.66 2.68
N PRO A 51 -13.04 16.25 1.61
CA PRO A 51 -14.39 16.80 1.62
C PRO A 51 -15.48 15.72 1.65
N LEU A 52 -15.13 14.46 1.34
CA LEU A 52 -16.07 13.34 1.33
C LEU A 52 -16.07 12.56 2.65
N GLY A 53 -15.13 12.84 3.57
CA GLY A 53 -15.04 12.12 4.84
C GLY A 53 -14.57 10.68 4.67
N ASP A 54 -13.60 10.44 3.79
CA ASP A 54 -12.97 9.15 3.52
C ASP A 54 -11.80 8.85 4.48
N VAL A 55 -11.32 9.83 5.25
CA VAL A 55 -10.16 9.73 6.15
C VAL A 55 -10.62 9.85 7.61
N ASN A 56 -10.10 8.99 8.48
CA ASN A 56 -10.27 9.14 9.91
C ASN A 56 -9.23 10.14 10.46
N PRO A 57 -9.65 11.26 11.06
CA PRO A 57 -8.73 12.27 11.57
C PRO A 57 -7.85 11.81 12.73
N ALA A 58 -8.28 10.80 13.49
CA ALA A 58 -7.51 10.28 14.63
C ALA A 58 -6.32 9.41 14.19
N THR A 59 -6.45 8.69 13.07
CA THR A 59 -5.43 7.75 12.57
C THR A 59 -4.73 8.25 11.31
N ALA A 60 -5.23 9.32 10.69
CA ALA A 60 -4.77 9.84 9.40
C ALA A 60 -4.70 8.78 8.30
N ASN A 61 -5.60 7.81 8.37
CA ASN A 61 -5.74 6.72 7.43
C ASN A 61 -7.17 6.71 6.89
N LEU A 62 -7.43 5.94 5.85
CA LEU A 62 -8.80 5.73 5.37
C LEU A 62 -9.70 5.28 6.53
N ASN A 63 -10.95 5.70 6.49
CA ASN A 63 -12.00 5.06 7.27
C ASN A 63 -12.71 4.01 6.41
N ASN A 64 -13.74 3.39 6.97
CA ASN A 64 -14.54 2.38 6.29
C ASN A 64 -15.14 2.87 4.95
N GLN A 65 -15.65 4.11 4.91
CA GLN A 65 -16.16 4.73 3.69
C GLN A 65 -15.07 4.89 2.63
N GLY A 66 -13.91 5.41 3.03
CA GLY A 66 -12.76 5.60 2.14
C GLY A 66 -12.24 4.28 1.57
N LEU A 67 -12.18 3.22 2.40
CA LEU A 67 -11.84 1.88 1.94
C LEU A 67 -12.86 1.34 0.94
N GLN A 68 -14.17 1.48 1.20
CA GLN A 68 -15.19 1.07 0.23
C GLN A 68 -15.08 1.84 -1.08
N ARG A 69 -14.82 3.16 -1.02
CA ARG A 69 -14.62 3.98 -2.21
C ARG A 69 -13.45 3.46 -3.03
N ALA A 70 -12.31 3.18 -2.39
CA ALA A 70 -11.14 2.61 -3.05
C ALA A 70 -11.46 1.29 -3.77
N LEU A 71 -12.20 0.39 -3.09
CA LEU A 71 -12.61 -0.90 -3.67
C LEU A 71 -13.50 -0.73 -4.92
N MET A 72 -14.50 0.15 -4.85
CA MET A 72 -15.41 0.42 -5.98
C MET A 72 -14.72 1.21 -7.12
N LEU A 73 -13.84 2.15 -6.77
CA LEU A 73 -13.08 2.95 -7.73
C LEU A 73 -12.18 2.06 -8.60
N ALA A 74 -11.61 1.00 -8.04
CA ALA A 74 -10.83 0.04 -8.80
C ALA A 74 -11.63 -0.60 -9.96
N SER A 75 -12.87 -1.03 -9.70
CA SER A 75 -13.79 -1.54 -10.73
C SER A 75 -14.07 -0.49 -11.80
N TYR A 76 -14.33 0.75 -11.38
CA TYR A 76 -14.55 1.88 -12.28
C TYR A 76 -13.33 2.13 -13.18
N LEU A 77 -12.11 2.21 -12.63
CA LEU A 77 -10.88 2.40 -13.40
C LEU A 77 -10.70 1.28 -14.43
N LYS A 78 -10.86 0.03 -14.02
CA LYS A 78 -10.65 -1.13 -14.89
C LYS A 78 -11.65 -1.17 -16.05
N GLN A 79 -12.92 -0.86 -15.78
CA GLN A 79 -14.00 -0.99 -16.75
C GLN A 79 -14.19 0.27 -17.60
N GLN A 80 -14.22 1.45 -16.97
CA GLN A 80 -14.63 2.72 -17.59
C GLN A 80 -13.46 3.53 -18.15
N LEU A 81 -12.21 3.27 -17.73
CA LEU A 81 -11.05 3.94 -18.30
C LEU A 81 -10.24 3.00 -19.20
N LEU A 82 -9.88 1.81 -18.71
CA LEU A 82 -8.98 0.89 -19.42
C LEU A 82 -9.70 -0.10 -20.35
N GLY A 83 -11.02 -0.29 -20.23
CA GLY A 83 -11.76 -1.23 -21.07
C GLY A 83 -11.30 -2.67 -20.87
N THR A 84 -11.00 -3.07 -19.64
CA THR A 84 -10.43 -4.37 -19.22
C THR A 84 -8.96 -4.62 -19.55
N ASN A 85 -8.29 -3.71 -20.25
CA ASN A 85 -6.85 -3.81 -20.51
C ASN A 85 -6.02 -3.80 -19.21
N ASN A 86 -4.83 -4.39 -19.27
CA ASN A 86 -3.90 -4.34 -18.15
C ASN A 86 -3.14 -3.02 -18.11
N VAL A 87 -2.76 -2.63 -16.90
CA VAL A 87 -1.89 -1.49 -16.64
C VAL A 87 -0.45 -1.77 -17.11
N THR A 88 0.27 -0.71 -17.43
CA THR A 88 1.69 -0.71 -17.84
C THR A 88 2.62 -0.33 -16.68
N GLY A 89 2.13 0.40 -15.69
CA GLY A 89 2.82 0.70 -14.45
C GLY A 89 1.88 1.31 -13.42
N ILE A 90 2.09 1.02 -12.14
CA ILE A 90 1.41 1.69 -11.03
C ILE A 90 2.48 2.32 -10.14
N HIS A 91 2.41 3.62 -9.96
CA HIS A 91 3.28 4.42 -9.11
C HIS A 91 2.43 5.03 -8.01
N ALA A 92 2.81 4.84 -6.76
CA ALA A 92 2.09 5.42 -5.63
C ALA A 92 3.05 6.15 -4.70
N LEU A 93 2.49 7.04 -3.89
CA LEU A 93 3.24 7.79 -2.88
C LEU A 93 3.99 6.83 -1.94
N ALA A 94 5.28 7.09 -1.74
CA ALA A 94 6.07 6.47 -0.68
C ALA A 94 5.56 6.99 0.68
N PRO A 95 4.96 6.15 1.55
CA PRO A 95 4.15 6.63 2.68
C PRO A 95 4.90 7.51 3.69
N MET A 96 6.20 7.25 3.92
CA MET A 96 6.97 8.05 4.87
C MET A 96 7.33 9.44 4.34
N THR A 97 7.17 9.71 3.05
CA THR A 97 7.43 11.05 2.48
C THR A 97 6.33 12.05 2.83
N HIS A 98 5.17 11.56 3.26
CA HIS A 98 4.05 12.36 3.74
C HIS A 98 3.57 11.85 5.10
N LEU A 99 4.08 12.48 6.16
CA LEU A 99 3.60 12.22 7.51
C LEU A 99 2.49 13.20 7.85
N GLN A 100 1.34 12.66 8.26
CA GLN A 100 0.14 13.45 8.46
C GLN A 100 0.14 14.14 9.84
N THR A 101 -0.28 15.41 9.85
CA THR A 101 0.33 16.52 10.59
C THR A 101 0.39 16.44 12.12
N ALA A 102 -0.64 15.95 12.81
CA ALA A 102 -0.67 15.99 14.28
C ALA A 102 0.04 14.81 14.95
N ASN A 103 -0.09 13.62 14.35
CA ASN A 103 0.40 12.36 14.93
C ASN A 103 1.56 11.74 14.13
N GLN A 104 1.97 12.37 13.03
CA GLN A 104 3.04 11.91 12.14
C GLN A 104 2.83 10.48 11.61
N PHE A 105 1.58 10.07 11.41
CA PHE A 105 1.29 8.78 10.79
C PHE A 105 1.64 8.81 9.30
N PRO A 106 2.18 7.71 8.76
CA PRO A 106 2.51 7.61 7.34
C PRO A 106 1.26 7.61 6.48
N ASP A 107 1.34 8.25 5.32
CA ASP A 107 0.24 8.30 4.36
C ASP A 107 0.10 6.98 3.60
N MET A 108 -0.71 6.09 4.16
CA MET A 108 -1.08 4.80 3.56
C MET A 108 -2.22 4.91 2.55
N ALA A 109 -2.87 6.07 2.44
CA ALA A 109 -4.09 6.22 1.63
C ALA A 109 -3.80 6.01 0.15
N ALA A 110 -2.69 6.53 -0.36
CA ALA A 110 -2.29 6.39 -1.77
C ALA A 110 -2.17 4.92 -2.22
N ILE A 111 -1.49 4.08 -1.42
CA ILE A 111 -1.33 2.66 -1.74
C ILE A 111 -2.62 1.87 -1.47
N GLY A 112 -3.39 2.24 -0.43
CA GLY A 112 -4.69 1.65 -0.13
C GLY A 112 -5.72 1.91 -1.22
N PHE A 113 -5.75 3.12 -1.79
CA PHE A 113 -6.69 3.52 -2.84
C PHE A 113 -6.52 2.72 -4.14
N ILE A 114 -5.29 2.32 -4.45
CA ILE A 114 -4.97 1.67 -5.72
C ILE A 114 -4.76 0.16 -5.61
N GLN A 115 -4.68 -0.40 -4.38
CA GLN A 115 -4.39 -1.82 -4.19
C GLN A 115 -5.39 -2.72 -4.90
N GLN A 116 -6.69 -2.50 -4.74
CA GLN A 116 -7.69 -3.31 -5.41
C GLN A 116 -7.55 -3.25 -6.94
N PHE A 117 -7.23 -2.08 -7.49
CA PHE A 117 -7.03 -1.93 -8.93
C PHE A 117 -5.82 -2.74 -9.40
N ALA A 118 -4.73 -2.76 -8.64
CA ALA A 118 -3.56 -3.59 -8.95
C ALA A 118 -3.95 -5.07 -9.09
N LEU A 119 -4.81 -5.58 -8.21
CA LEU A 119 -5.26 -6.98 -8.23
C LEU A 119 -6.28 -7.30 -9.33
N LEU A 120 -6.93 -6.30 -9.92
CA LEU A 120 -7.77 -6.49 -11.11
C LEU A 120 -6.95 -6.63 -12.40
N ASN A 121 -5.62 -6.51 -12.35
CA ASN A 121 -4.74 -6.71 -13.50
C ASN A 121 -4.24 -8.15 -13.58
N LYS A 122 -4.31 -8.71 -14.78
CA LYS A 122 -4.07 -10.14 -15.01
C LYS A 122 -2.61 -10.52 -15.21
N ILE A 123 -1.69 -9.57 -15.38
CA ILE A 123 -0.29 -9.83 -15.73
C ILE A 123 0.62 -9.12 -14.74
N THR A 124 1.63 -9.82 -14.22
CA THR A 124 2.69 -9.24 -13.37
C THR A 124 4.04 -9.09 -14.12
N ILE A 125 5.10 -8.63 -13.42
CA ILE A 125 6.47 -8.38 -13.91
C ILE A 125 7.09 -9.60 -14.61
N GLN A 126 6.75 -10.83 -14.23
CA GLN A 126 7.30 -12.05 -14.81
C GLN A 126 6.38 -12.71 -15.86
N GLY A 127 5.37 -11.99 -16.37
CA GLY A 127 4.40 -12.54 -17.32
C GLY A 127 3.48 -13.60 -16.72
N THR A 128 3.59 -13.87 -15.41
CA THR A 128 2.67 -14.74 -14.68
C THR A 128 1.30 -14.08 -14.59
N THR A 129 0.25 -14.88 -14.74
CA THR A 129 -1.12 -14.41 -14.63
C THR A 129 -1.74 -14.87 -13.32
N ASP A 130 -1.84 -13.97 -12.34
CA ASP A 130 -2.45 -14.33 -11.05
C ASP A 130 -3.16 -13.16 -10.33
N ASN A 131 -3.74 -12.24 -11.11
CA ASN A 131 -4.54 -11.13 -10.56
C ASN A 131 -3.74 -10.33 -9.51
N SER A 132 -2.57 -9.87 -9.94
CA SER A 132 -1.62 -9.06 -9.18
C SER A 132 -0.89 -8.12 -10.13
N TYR A 133 -0.58 -6.92 -9.62
CA TYR A 133 0.36 -5.99 -10.26
C TYR A 133 1.22 -5.30 -9.19
N PRO A 134 2.52 -5.09 -9.46
CA PRO A 134 3.40 -4.41 -8.51
C PRO A 134 3.06 -2.94 -8.32
N LEU A 135 3.10 -2.51 -7.07
CA LEU A 135 2.99 -1.10 -6.72
C LEU A 135 4.41 -0.53 -6.58
N SER A 136 4.79 0.36 -7.50
CA SER A 136 6.05 1.10 -7.39
C SER A 136 5.89 2.19 -6.36
N VAL A 137 6.48 1.99 -5.18
CA VAL A 137 6.42 2.92 -4.04
C VAL A 137 7.82 3.19 -3.47
N GLY A 138 8.87 2.72 -4.14
CA GLY A 138 10.24 2.82 -3.67
C GLY A 138 10.76 4.26 -3.71
N TYR A 139 11.63 4.60 -2.77
CA TYR A 139 12.33 5.89 -2.79
C TYR A 139 13.26 5.98 -4.01
N ALA A 140 13.33 7.15 -4.62
CA ALA A 140 14.46 7.51 -5.47
C ALA A 140 15.58 8.14 -4.63
N GLU A 141 16.77 8.23 -5.24
CA GLU A 141 17.90 8.92 -4.62
C GLU A 141 17.53 10.38 -4.29
N GLY A 142 17.76 10.77 -3.03
CA GLY A 142 17.41 12.10 -2.51
C GLY A 142 16.01 12.20 -1.88
N ASP A 143 15.10 11.25 -2.11
CA ASP A 143 13.72 11.35 -1.62
C ASP A 143 13.49 10.68 -0.25
N VAL A 144 14.52 10.04 0.31
CA VAL A 144 14.43 9.35 1.60
C VAL A 144 14.30 10.37 2.73
N PRO A 145 13.20 10.37 3.50
CA PRO A 145 13.02 11.31 4.62
C PRO A 145 14.05 11.09 5.74
N ALA A 146 14.29 12.15 6.53
CA ALA A 146 15.14 12.04 7.70
C ALA A 146 14.61 10.99 8.69
N GLY A 147 15.50 10.12 9.19
CA GLY A 147 15.15 9.03 10.12
C GLY A 147 14.63 7.76 9.45
N VAL A 148 14.41 7.78 8.13
CA VAL A 148 14.11 6.59 7.33
C VAL A 148 15.42 5.98 6.82
N ALA A 149 15.50 4.65 6.86
CA ALA A 149 16.62 3.91 6.31
C ALA A 149 16.69 4.08 4.80
N VAL A 150 17.87 4.44 4.32
CA VAL A 150 18.16 4.53 2.89
C VAL A 150 18.13 3.13 2.28
N PRO A 151 17.33 2.88 1.23
CA PRO A 151 17.34 1.60 0.53
C PRO A 151 18.73 1.26 -0.01
N ALA A 152 19.12 -0.01 0.10
CA ALA A 152 20.41 -0.49 -0.37
C ALA A 152 20.24 -1.84 -1.11
N PRO A 153 20.25 -1.87 -2.46
CA PRO A 153 20.30 -0.74 -3.37
C PRO A 153 18.94 -0.02 -3.52
N TYR A 154 18.96 1.21 -4.05
CA TYR A 154 17.77 1.78 -4.67
C TYR A 154 17.28 0.90 -5.82
N VAL A 155 15.97 0.93 -6.08
CA VAL A 155 15.33 0.12 -7.13
C VAL A 155 14.63 1.06 -8.11
N PRO A 156 15.34 1.58 -9.14
CA PRO A 156 14.75 2.52 -10.09
C PRO A 156 13.47 2.00 -10.77
N GLY A 157 13.41 0.69 -11.05
CA GLY A 157 12.24 0.05 -11.65
C GLY A 157 11.01 -0.03 -10.74
N ALA A 158 11.15 0.29 -9.45
CA ALA A 158 10.07 0.33 -8.46
C ALA A 158 9.91 1.73 -7.85
N GLN A 159 10.44 2.77 -8.50
CA GLN A 159 10.32 4.15 -8.03
C GLN A 159 8.83 4.56 -7.92
N GLY A 160 8.46 5.02 -6.72
CA GLY A 160 7.18 5.64 -6.43
C GLY A 160 7.20 7.16 -6.56
N LEU A 161 6.32 7.81 -5.81
CA LEU A 161 6.23 9.26 -5.74
C LEU A 161 6.69 9.77 -4.37
N ALA A 162 7.35 10.92 -4.36
CA ALA A 162 7.68 11.65 -3.14
C ALA A 162 6.73 12.85 -2.97
N PHE A 163 6.25 13.09 -1.75
CA PHE A 163 5.35 14.22 -1.47
C PHE A 163 6.06 15.57 -1.60
N ASN A 164 7.27 15.66 -1.04
CA ASN A 164 8.14 16.82 -1.13
C ASN A 164 9.29 16.52 -2.11
N ASP A 165 8.95 16.48 -3.40
CA ASP A 165 9.84 16.12 -4.51
C ASP A 165 10.89 17.20 -4.84
N THR A 166 11.79 17.45 -3.88
CA THR A 166 12.83 18.49 -4.01
C THR A 166 13.90 18.18 -5.07
N HIS A 167 13.98 16.93 -5.53
CA HIS A 167 14.95 16.47 -6.54
C HIS A 167 14.33 16.27 -7.92
N GLU A 168 13.06 16.65 -8.11
CA GLU A 168 12.31 16.54 -9.37
C GLU A 168 12.23 15.09 -9.89
N ASN A 169 12.27 14.10 -8.99
CA ASN A 169 12.21 12.69 -9.33
C ASN A 169 10.83 12.28 -9.85
N ASN A 170 9.74 12.88 -9.37
CA ASN A 170 8.39 12.61 -9.88
C ASN A 170 8.26 13.05 -11.34
N ILE A 171 8.74 14.26 -11.67
CA ILE A 171 8.69 14.77 -13.04
C ILE A 171 9.65 14.02 -13.98
N LYS A 172 10.84 13.62 -13.50
CA LYS A 172 11.76 12.75 -14.28
C LYS A 172 11.10 11.41 -14.62
N LEU A 173 10.40 10.79 -13.66
CA LEU A 173 9.63 9.56 -13.91
C LEU A 173 8.55 9.79 -14.98
N ALA A 174 7.70 10.80 -14.81
CA ALA A 174 6.60 11.07 -15.73
C ALA A 174 7.10 11.44 -17.16
N THR A 175 8.12 12.28 -17.26
CA THR A 175 8.72 12.64 -18.56
C THR A 175 9.45 11.48 -19.20
N GLY A 176 10.09 10.60 -18.41
CA GLY A 176 10.67 9.35 -18.89
C GLY A 176 9.63 8.45 -19.57
N ILE A 177 8.46 8.29 -18.94
CA ILE A 177 7.33 7.55 -19.52
C ILE A 177 6.84 8.18 -20.83
N ILE A 178 6.60 9.50 -20.83
CA ILE A 178 6.11 10.23 -22.02
C ILE A 178 7.12 10.15 -23.17
N ASN A 179 8.39 10.41 -22.89
CA ASN A 179 9.46 10.42 -23.90
C ASN A 179 9.79 9.02 -24.41
N GLY A 180 9.52 7.97 -23.61
CA GLY A 180 9.63 6.58 -24.04
C GLY A 180 8.65 6.21 -25.15
N LYS A 181 7.56 6.98 -25.34
CA LYS A 181 6.55 6.81 -26.41
C LYS A 181 5.99 5.39 -26.55
N THR A 182 6.06 4.61 -25.48
CA THR A 182 5.53 3.25 -25.44
C THR A 182 4.06 3.34 -25.03
N PRO A 183 3.11 2.99 -25.91
CA PRO A 183 1.69 3.08 -25.58
C PRO A 183 1.33 2.21 -24.38
N GLY A 184 0.37 2.66 -23.58
CA GLY A 184 0.00 1.98 -22.36
C GLY A 184 -0.71 2.85 -21.33
N PHE A 185 -0.90 2.29 -20.15
CA PHE A 185 -1.60 2.92 -19.04
C PHE A 185 -0.68 2.97 -17.82
N HIS A 186 -0.20 4.15 -17.46
CA HIS A 186 0.56 4.38 -16.24
C HIS A 186 -0.35 5.06 -15.22
N VAL A 187 -0.54 4.45 -14.06
CA VAL A 187 -1.39 4.98 -13.00
C VAL A 187 -0.52 5.56 -11.89
N PHE A 188 -0.88 6.76 -11.43
CA PHE A 188 -0.26 7.51 -10.36
C PHE A 188 -1.29 7.68 -9.24
N SER A 189 -0.99 7.18 -8.04
CA SER A 189 -1.85 7.33 -6.87
C SER A 189 -1.16 8.19 -5.82
N ALA A 190 -1.69 9.37 -5.52
CA ALA A 190 -1.09 10.32 -4.60
C ALA A 190 -2.10 11.38 -4.11
N PRO A 191 -1.82 12.06 -2.99
CA PRO A 191 -2.62 13.19 -2.53
C PRO A 191 -2.62 14.34 -3.54
N TRP A 192 -3.55 15.28 -3.33
CA TRP A 192 -3.82 16.38 -4.25
C TRP A 192 -2.58 17.25 -4.51
N GLU A 193 -1.80 17.58 -3.48
CA GLU A 193 -0.60 18.41 -3.56
C GLU A 193 0.42 17.79 -4.52
N THR A 194 0.69 16.50 -4.35
CA THR A 194 1.63 15.76 -5.20
C THR A 194 1.11 15.66 -6.63
N THR A 195 -0.18 15.33 -6.80
CA THR A 195 -0.81 15.21 -8.13
C THR A 195 -0.81 16.54 -8.88
N SER A 196 -1.24 17.62 -8.23
CA SER A 196 -1.32 18.96 -8.81
C SER A 196 0.06 19.51 -9.18
N ALA A 197 1.05 19.30 -8.32
CA ALA A 197 2.44 19.66 -8.61
C ALA A 197 2.99 18.90 -9.82
N LEU A 198 2.77 17.59 -9.88
CA LEU A 198 3.23 16.76 -11.00
C LEU A 198 2.55 17.12 -12.32
N LEU A 199 1.22 17.32 -12.33
CA LEU A 199 0.50 17.78 -13.51
C LEU A 199 1.02 19.15 -14.00
N THR A 200 1.28 20.08 -13.07
CA THR A 200 1.84 21.40 -13.37
C THR A 200 3.25 21.30 -13.97
N ALA A 201 4.10 20.46 -13.36
CA ALA A 201 5.45 20.21 -13.83
C ALA A 201 5.47 19.58 -15.23
N ILE A 202 4.60 18.60 -15.50
CA ILE A 202 4.45 17.99 -16.83
C ILE A 202 3.99 19.03 -17.84
N ASN A 203 2.94 19.79 -17.52
CA ASN A 203 2.37 20.79 -18.44
C ASN A 203 3.39 21.86 -18.83
N THR A 204 4.23 22.25 -17.87
CA THR A 204 5.32 23.22 -18.08
C THR A 204 6.48 22.61 -18.87
N THR A 205 7.00 21.46 -18.44
CA THR A 205 8.19 20.82 -19.01
C THR A 205 7.95 20.34 -20.44
N MET A 206 6.75 19.83 -20.72
CA MET A 206 6.38 19.31 -22.04
C MET A 206 5.75 20.38 -22.96
N GLY A 207 5.45 21.57 -22.43
CA GLY A 207 4.84 22.66 -23.21
C GLY A 207 3.44 22.34 -23.74
N TYR A 208 2.64 21.56 -23.00
CA TYR A 208 1.33 21.08 -23.48
C TYR A 208 0.21 22.11 -23.38
N HIS A 209 0.39 23.19 -22.61
CA HIS A 209 -0.61 24.27 -22.43
C HIS A 209 -2.02 23.77 -22.05
N LEU A 210 -2.07 22.70 -21.26
CA LEU A 210 -3.30 22.08 -20.76
C LEU A 210 -3.97 22.98 -19.72
N ARG A 211 -5.31 22.99 -19.70
CA ARG A 211 -6.09 23.55 -18.60
C ARG A 211 -6.09 22.55 -17.45
N LEU A 212 -5.47 22.92 -16.33
CA LEU A 212 -5.34 22.06 -15.16
C LEU A 212 -6.41 22.38 -14.10
N PRO A 213 -6.87 21.38 -13.33
CA PRO A 213 -7.67 21.62 -12.14
C PRO A 213 -6.90 22.48 -11.11
N THR A 214 -7.57 23.44 -10.48
CA THR A 214 -6.94 24.40 -9.55
C THR A 214 -7.15 24.08 -8.07
N SER A 215 -8.03 23.12 -7.76
CA SER A 215 -8.28 22.66 -6.39
C SER A 215 -8.69 21.19 -6.39
N PHE A 216 -8.57 20.54 -5.24
CA PHE A 216 -9.05 19.18 -5.06
C PHE A 216 -10.56 19.11 -5.33
N GLN A 217 -10.97 18.19 -6.20
CA GLN A 217 -12.38 18.00 -6.58
C GLN A 217 -13.04 16.83 -5.82
N GLY A 218 -12.31 16.17 -4.90
CA GLY A 218 -12.78 14.99 -4.17
C GLY A 218 -12.31 13.68 -4.79
N SER A 219 -12.29 12.62 -3.97
CA SER A 219 -11.72 11.29 -4.26
C SER A 219 -12.40 10.52 -5.40
N ASN A 220 -13.54 11.01 -5.92
CA ASN A 220 -14.19 10.41 -7.08
C ASN A 220 -13.56 10.84 -8.42
N HIS A 221 -12.79 11.92 -8.42
CA HIS A 221 -12.21 12.50 -9.62
C HIS A 221 -10.89 11.84 -9.98
N VAL A 222 -10.77 11.47 -11.26
CA VAL A 222 -9.57 10.89 -11.85
C VAL A 222 -9.19 11.72 -13.07
N TYR A 223 -7.91 12.07 -13.19
CA TYR A 223 -7.41 12.84 -14.32
C TYR A 223 -6.59 11.93 -15.23
N ALA A 224 -6.78 12.00 -16.54
CA ALA A 224 -5.96 11.25 -17.50
C ALA A 224 -5.29 12.21 -18.49
N LEU A 225 -3.97 12.31 -18.41
CA LEU A 225 -3.16 12.91 -19.46
C LEU A 225 -2.91 11.85 -20.52
N THR A 226 -3.48 12.05 -21.71
CA THR A 226 -3.29 11.15 -22.86
C THR A 226 -2.46 11.84 -23.93
N VAL A 227 -1.42 11.15 -24.42
CA VAL A 227 -0.51 11.63 -25.47
C VAL A 227 -0.60 10.68 -26.66
N THR A 228 -1.04 11.19 -27.80
CA THR A 228 -1.17 10.39 -29.03
C THR A 228 0.20 10.03 -29.62
N PRO A 229 0.27 9.06 -30.56
CA PRO A 229 1.50 8.79 -31.30
C PRO A 229 2.07 10.01 -32.06
N SER A 230 1.22 10.97 -32.43
CA SER A 230 1.66 12.24 -33.05
C SER A 230 2.20 13.26 -32.05
N GLY A 231 2.12 12.98 -30.74
CA GLY A 231 2.57 13.86 -29.66
C GLY A 231 1.52 14.86 -29.19
N GLU A 232 0.27 14.75 -29.63
CA GLU A 232 -0.82 15.61 -29.14
C GLU A 232 -1.24 15.18 -27.73
N ALA A 233 -1.17 16.11 -26.78
CA ALA A 233 -1.57 15.88 -25.40
C ALA A 233 -2.95 16.44 -25.10
N ARG A 234 -3.74 15.71 -24.29
CA ARG A 234 -5.02 16.16 -23.75
C ARG A 234 -5.15 15.73 -22.30
N LEU A 235 -5.76 16.58 -21.47
CA LEU A 235 -6.18 16.21 -20.13
C LEU A 235 -7.67 15.90 -20.16
N LEU A 236 -8.03 14.70 -19.71
CA LEU A 236 -9.42 14.26 -19.53
C LEU A 236 -9.71 14.17 -18.04
N THR A 237 -10.94 14.54 -17.65
CA THR A 237 -11.42 14.40 -16.27
C THR A 237 -12.55 13.39 -16.25
N PHE A 238 -12.47 12.44 -15.32
CA PHE A 238 -13.48 11.42 -15.05
C PHE A 238 -14.00 11.62 -13.63
N ASP A 239 -15.30 11.42 -13.44
CA ASP A 239 -15.95 11.42 -12.12
C ASP A 239 -16.69 10.09 -11.96
N SER A 240 -16.25 9.29 -10.98
CA SER A 240 -16.86 7.99 -10.70
C SER A 240 -18.23 8.08 -10.02
N LYS A 241 -18.58 9.25 -9.45
CA LYS A 241 -19.85 9.51 -8.74
C LYS A 241 -20.18 8.48 -7.65
N LEU A 242 -19.16 7.85 -7.09
CA LEU A 242 -19.33 6.84 -6.04
C LEU A 242 -19.84 7.48 -4.75
N THR A 243 -20.75 6.80 -4.06
CA THR A 243 -21.29 7.18 -2.74
C THR A 243 -21.41 5.93 -1.86
N PRO A 244 -20.27 5.33 -1.45
CA PRO A 244 -20.29 4.11 -0.64
C PRO A 244 -20.84 4.36 0.77
N PRO A 245 -21.40 3.34 1.43
CA PRO A 245 -21.69 3.35 2.86
C PRO A 245 -20.46 3.62 3.74
N ASP A 246 -20.70 4.06 4.98
CA ASP A 246 -19.70 4.27 6.03
C ASP A 246 -19.39 3.00 6.86
N THR A 247 -19.99 1.87 6.51
CA THR A 247 -19.74 0.57 7.14
C THR A 247 -18.50 -0.10 6.56
N TYR A 248 -17.93 -1.09 7.24
CA TYR A 248 -16.82 -1.86 6.66
C TYR A 248 -17.31 -2.68 5.44
N PRO A 249 -16.53 -2.82 4.35
CA PRO A 249 -16.93 -3.59 3.18
C PRO A 249 -17.36 -5.02 3.53
N VAL A 250 -18.51 -5.43 3.00
CA VAL A 250 -19.00 -6.80 3.15
C VAL A 250 -18.42 -7.65 2.02
N LEU A 251 -17.65 -8.68 2.38
CA LEU A 251 -17.12 -9.63 1.40
C LEU A 251 -18.27 -10.31 0.63
N PRO A 252 -18.18 -10.45 -0.70
CA PRO A 252 -19.22 -11.09 -1.50
C PRO A 252 -19.55 -12.55 -1.11
N PHE A 253 -18.60 -13.25 -0.51
CA PHE A 253 -18.76 -14.62 -0.03
C PHE A 253 -18.16 -14.80 1.37
N SER A 254 -18.72 -15.74 2.14
CA SER A 254 -18.11 -16.17 3.40
C SER A 254 -16.89 -17.04 3.14
N LEU A 255 -15.79 -16.77 3.85
CA LEU A 255 -14.58 -17.57 3.75
C LEU A 255 -14.71 -18.86 4.57
N ALA A 256 -14.13 -19.95 4.06
CA ALA A 256 -14.06 -21.20 4.78
C ALA A 256 -13.12 -21.08 5.99
N SER A 257 -13.52 -21.66 7.12
CA SER A 257 -12.70 -21.65 8.33
C SER A 257 -11.62 -22.74 8.31
N ALA A 258 -10.51 -22.48 9.01
CA ALA A 258 -9.44 -23.45 9.25
C ALA A 258 -9.22 -23.67 10.76
N SER A 259 -8.67 -24.82 11.13
CA SER A 259 -8.15 -25.07 12.47
C SER A 259 -6.67 -24.71 12.56
N CYS A 260 -6.22 -24.31 13.76
CA CYS A 260 -4.82 -23.97 14.04
C CYS A 260 -3.92 -25.23 14.04
N THR A 261 -3.63 -25.77 12.86
CA THR A 261 -2.91 -27.05 12.69
C THR A 261 -1.73 -26.93 11.72
N GLN A 262 -1.43 -25.71 11.26
CA GLN A 262 -0.37 -25.47 10.27
C GLN A 262 1.05 -25.62 10.87
N GLN A 263 1.17 -25.49 12.19
CA GLN A 263 2.44 -25.64 12.93
C GLN A 263 2.24 -26.55 14.14
N ASN A 264 3.30 -27.25 14.55
CA ASN A 264 3.35 -27.87 15.86
C ASN A 264 3.32 -26.76 16.93
N PHE A 265 2.54 -26.99 17.99
CA PHE A 265 2.49 -26.06 19.10
C PHE A 265 3.85 -25.95 19.79
N PHE A 266 4.26 -24.72 20.11
CA PHE A 266 5.38 -24.42 20.99
C PHE A 266 4.98 -23.36 22.02
N SER A 267 5.66 -23.40 23.16
CA SER A 267 5.60 -22.34 24.15
C SER A 267 6.93 -22.26 24.90
N TYR A 268 7.48 -21.06 25.02
CA TYR A 268 8.70 -20.80 25.78
C TYR A 268 8.47 -19.65 26.75
N SER A 269 9.04 -19.77 27.95
CA SER A 269 9.03 -18.70 28.95
C SER A 269 10.44 -18.39 29.44
N ARG A 270 10.66 -17.12 29.81
CA ARG A 270 11.86 -16.65 30.51
C ARG A 270 11.41 -15.85 31.73
N THR A 271 11.69 -16.38 32.91
CA THR A 271 11.32 -15.76 34.20
C THR A 271 12.58 -15.32 34.92
N ASN A 272 12.62 -14.05 35.33
CA ASN A 272 13.76 -13.46 36.01
C ASN A 272 14.21 -14.28 37.22
N GLY A 273 15.51 -14.57 37.31
CA GLY A 273 16.10 -15.33 38.42
C GLY A 273 15.88 -16.85 38.36
N VAL A 274 15.17 -17.37 37.36
CA VAL A 274 14.94 -18.81 37.18
C VAL A 274 15.93 -19.36 36.16
N ASN A 275 16.62 -20.46 36.48
CA ASN A 275 17.54 -21.16 35.57
C ASN A 275 18.64 -20.26 34.93
N GLY A 276 19.09 -19.22 35.64
CA GLY A 276 20.11 -18.30 35.12
C GLY A 276 19.59 -17.22 34.17
N VAL A 277 18.26 -17.09 34.03
CA VAL A 277 17.63 -16.01 33.26
C VAL A 277 17.78 -14.67 33.99
N SER A 278 18.13 -13.63 33.22
CA SER A 278 18.08 -12.24 33.64
C SER A 278 17.29 -11.43 32.60
N VAL A 279 16.38 -10.57 33.06
CA VAL A 279 15.64 -9.66 32.16
C VAL A 279 16.63 -8.66 31.54
N PRO A 280 16.68 -8.54 30.20
CA PRO A 280 17.55 -7.56 29.55
C PRO A 280 17.26 -6.13 30.00
N ALA A 281 18.30 -5.28 30.00
CA ALA A 281 18.14 -3.89 30.37
C ALA A 281 17.24 -3.15 29.35
N GLY A 282 16.30 -2.36 29.85
CA GLY A 282 15.40 -1.56 29.00
C GLY A 282 14.29 -2.35 28.33
N THR A 283 14.08 -3.63 28.69
CA THR A 283 12.94 -4.43 28.23
C THR A 283 11.60 -3.75 28.56
N ASN A 284 10.69 -3.76 27.58
CA ASN A 284 9.32 -3.28 27.76
C ASN A 284 8.56 -4.10 28.81
N THR A 285 7.52 -3.52 29.40
CA THR A 285 6.66 -4.22 30.38
C THR A 285 5.19 -4.10 30.03
N ASN A 286 4.38 -5.06 30.48
CA ASN A 286 2.95 -5.16 30.18
C ASN A 286 2.65 -5.07 28.67
N GLN A 287 3.48 -5.70 27.85
CA GLN A 287 3.36 -5.66 26.39
C GLN A 287 2.83 -6.99 25.86
N THR A 288 1.96 -6.93 24.86
CA THR A 288 1.63 -8.09 24.03
C THR A 288 1.89 -7.74 22.57
N VAL A 289 2.54 -8.63 21.83
CA VAL A 289 2.79 -8.48 20.39
C VAL A 289 2.27 -9.71 19.67
N TYR A 290 1.32 -9.50 18.76
CA TYR A 290 0.81 -10.51 17.85
C TYR A 290 1.54 -10.37 16.52
N LEU A 291 2.20 -11.43 16.09
CA LEU A 291 2.91 -11.51 14.83
C LEU A 291 2.06 -12.32 13.85
N ILE A 292 1.72 -11.70 12.73
CA ILE A 292 1.04 -12.37 11.61
C ILE A 292 1.89 -12.26 10.35
N ARG A 293 1.75 -13.25 9.49
CA ARG A 293 2.37 -13.22 8.17
C ARG A 293 1.53 -12.37 7.22
N HIS A 294 2.18 -11.78 6.22
CA HIS A 294 1.48 -11.20 5.05
C HIS A 294 0.53 -12.22 4.37
N ALA A 295 -0.55 -11.74 3.75
CA ALA A 295 -1.73 -12.53 3.37
C ALA A 295 -1.58 -13.47 2.14
N GLU A 296 -0.37 -13.74 1.66
CA GLU A 296 -0.12 -14.24 0.31
C GLU A 296 -0.71 -15.65 -0.02
N ALA A 297 -0.90 -15.97 -1.31
CA ALA A 297 -0.97 -17.34 -1.81
C ALA A 297 -0.43 -17.45 -3.26
N HIS A 298 0.90 -17.43 -3.39
CA HIS A 298 1.62 -17.24 -4.66
C HIS A 298 1.27 -18.37 -5.64
N PRO A 299 1.27 -18.10 -6.97
CA PRO A 299 1.02 -19.14 -7.97
C PRO A 299 2.10 -20.23 -7.95
N SER A 300 3.30 -19.90 -7.45
CA SER A 300 4.42 -20.83 -7.24
C SER A 300 5.43 -20.26 -6.23
N SER A 301 6.35 -21.09 -5.73
CA SER A 301 7.41 -20.68 -4.79
C SER A 301 8.47 -19.75 -5.40
N THR A 302 8.41 -19.49 -6.72
CA THR A 302 9.35 -18.63 -7.43
C THR A 302 8.74 -17.30 -7.85
N PHE A 303 7.44 -17.12 -7.65
CA PHE A 303 6.78 -15.85 -7.94
C PHE A 303 7.15 -14.84 -6.87
N GLU A 304 7.55 -13.65 -7.29
CA GLU A 304 7.77 -12.49 -6.45
C GLU A 304 7.53 -11.23 -7.28
N ASP A 305 6.79 -10.29 -6.73
CA ASP A 305 6.48 -9.01 -7.36
C ASP A 305 6.26 -7.87 -6.34
N GLY A 306 6.47 -8.15 -5.05
CA GLY A 306 6.38 -7.23 -3.92
C GLY A 306 4.98 -7.08 -3.36
N ASN A 307 3.96 -7.54 -4.08
CA ASN A 307 2.56 -7.48 -3.70
C ASN A 307 2.04 -8.87 -3.29
N PHE A 308 0.77 -8.94 -2.86
CA PHE A 308 0.04 -10.19 -2.74
C PHE A 308 -0.94 -10.36 -3.90
N VAL A 309 -1.28 -11.60 -4.25
CA VAL A 309 -2.29 -11.91 -5.28
C VAL A 309 -3.72 -11.73 -4.78
N ALA A 310 -4.69 -11.73 -5.71
CA ALA A 310 -6.11 -11.62 -5.43
C ALA A 310 -6.64 -12.51 -4.29
N ALA A 311 -6.15 -13.76 -4.15
CA ALA A 311 -6.52 -14.62 -3.03
C ALA A 311 -6.15 -14.00 -1.67
N GLY A 312 -5.00 -13.34 -1.59
CA GLY A 312 -4.55 -12.63 -0.38
C GLY A 312 -5.43 -11.44 -0.02
N GLN A 313 -6.06 -10.77 -0.99
CA GLN A 313 -7.02 -9.68 -0.72
C GLN A 313 -8.24 -10.17 0.06
N TRP A 314 -8.74 -11.38 -0.24
CA TRP A 314 -9.83 -11.97 0.53
C TRP A 314 -9.44 -12.15 2.00
N ARG A 315 -8.23 -12.67 2.26
CA ARG A 315 -7.71 -12.81 3.62
C ARG A 315 -7.54 -11.44 4.29
N ALA A 316 -6.85 -10.50 3.64
CA ALA A 316 -6.58 -9.16 4.17
C ALA A 316 -7.88 -8.41 4.56
N LEU A 317 -8.90 -8.43 3.69
CA LEU A 317 -10.20 -7.83 3.99
C LEU A 317 -10.96 -8.59 5.08
N ALA A 318 -10.80 -9.91 5.18
CA ALA A 318 -11.44 -10.71 6.22
C ALA A 318 -10.84 -10.49 7.62
N LEU A 319 -9.58 -10.08 7.73
CA LEU A 319 -8.89 -9.85 9.02
C LEU A 319 -9.69 -8.95 9.96
N ALA A 320 -10.35 -7.91 9.43
CA ALA A 320 -11.23 -7.03 10.19
C ALA A 320 -12.30 -7.78 11.02
N ASN A 321 -12.82 -8.89 10.49
CA ASN A 321 -13.88 -9.67 11.09
C ASN A 321 -13.37 -10.93 11.82
N VAL A 322 -12.27 -11.53 11.36
CA VAL A 322 -11.77 -12.79 11.95
C VAL A 322 -10.83 -12.56 13.13
N LEU A 323 -9.96 -11.55 13.09
CA LEU A 323 -8.98 -11.31 14.16
C LEU A 323 -9.62 -11.02 15.52
N PRO A 324 -10.70 -10.21 15.64
CA PRO A 324 -11.36 -10.02 16.93
C PRO A 324 -11.86 -11.34 17.56
N ASN A 325 -12.25 -12.31 16.73
CA ASN A 325 -12.67 -13.63 17.19
C ASN A 325 -11.47 -14.53 17.51
N ALA A 326 -10.42 -14.52 16.68
CA ALA A 326 -9.18 -15.25 16.92
C ALA A 326 -8.51 -14.83 18.24
N LEU A 327 -8.61 -13.54 18.59
CA LEU A 327 -8.04 -12.96 19.80
C LEU A 327 -9.04 -12.93 20.97
N ARG A 328 -10.17 -13.63 20.88
CA ARG A 328 -11.18 -13.63 21.94
C ARG A 328 -10.58 -14.13 23.28
N GLY A 329 -10.77 -13.35 24.33
CA GLY A 329 -10.20 -13.63 25.65
C GLY A 329 -8.73 -13.21 25.79
N GLN A 330 -8.14 -12.61 24.76
CA GLN A 330 -6.85 -11.93 24.80
C GLN A 330 -7.03 -10.40 24.80
N SER A 331 -5.94 -9.66 24.99
CA SER A 331 -5.94 -8.21 24.83
C SER A 331 -6.13 -7.84 23.36
N SER A 332 -7.03 -6.90 23.06
CA SER A 332 -7.18 -6.38 21.70
C SER A 332 -5.98 -5.49 21.33
N PRO A 333 -5.49 -5.53 20.07
CA PRO A 333 -4.50 -4.59 19.58
C PRO A 333 -4.93 -3.13 19.79
N THR A 334 -4.02 -2.32 20.29
CA THR A 334 -4.15 -0.87 20.46
C THR A 334 -3.48 -0.11 19.32
N MET A 335 -2.60 -0.78 18.55
CA MET A 335 -1.93 -0.22 17.38
C MET A 335 -1.43 -1.32 16.45
N VAL A 336 -1.17 -0.93 15.21
CA VAL A 336 -0.65 -1.79 14.14
C VAL A 336 0.72 -1.29 13.71
N TYR A 337 1.62 -2.23 13.46
CA TYR A 337 2.91 -2.00 12.81
C TYR A 337 3.05 -2.90 11.58
N SER A 338 3.78 -2.39 10.59
CA SER A 338 4.32 -3.20 9.51
C SER A 338 5.64 -2.60 9.02
N ILE A 339 6.25 -3.20 8.02
CA ILE A 339 7.44 -2.66 7.36
C ILE A 339 7.08 -1.48 6.48
N ASP A 340 8.01 -0.54 6.32
CA ASP A 340 7.90 0.51 5.31
C ASP A 340 7.84 -0.10 3.89
N PRO A 341 6.72 0.07 3.15
CA PRO A 341 6.53 -0.55 1.85
C PRO A 341 7.44 0.04 0.76
N ALA A 342 8.01 1.23 1.01
CA ALA A 342 8.95 1.90 0.11
C ALA A 342 10.38 1.34 0.19
N GLN A 343 10.65 0.42 1.11
CA GLN A 343 11.91 -0.30 1.19
C GLN A 343 12.05 -1.32 0.05
N SER A 344 13.29 -1.58 -0.34
CA SER A 344 13.61 -2.57 -1.37
C SER A 344 13.56 -3.98 -0.81
N PHE A 345 12.81 -4.87 -1.45
CA PHE A 345 12.92 -6.31 -1.24
C PHE A 345 13.54 -6.95 -2.49
N THR A 346 14.56 -7.78 -2.27
CA THR A 346 15.27 -8.46 -3.36
C THR A 346 15.16 -9.95 -3.19
N TYR A 347 14.63 -10.63 -4.20
CA TYR A 347 14.52 -12.08 -4.26
C TYR A 347 14.77 -12.56 -5.68
N ALA A 348 15.57 -13.63 -5.81
CA ALA A 348 15.91 -14.25 -7.09
C ALA A 348 16.40 -13.25 -8.18
N GLY A 349 17.07 -12.17 -7.78
CA GLY A 349 17.60 -11.14 -8.69
C GLY A 349 16.57 -10.09 -9.15
N LEU A 350 15.32 -10.19 -8.70
CA LEU A 350 14.31 -9.15 -8.85
C LEU A 350 14.30 -8.28 -7.59
N SER A 351 14.36 -6.97 -7.79
CA SER A 351 14.14 -5.99 -6.72
C SER A 351 12.83 -5.27 -6.96
N VAL A 352 12.00 -5.17 -5.92
CA VAL A 352 10.65 -4.59 -5.93
C VAL A 352 10.42 -3.80 -4.65
N SER A 353 9.44 -2.88 -4.69
CA SER A 353 8.86 -2.34 -3.45
C SER A 353 8.11 -3.41 -2.70
N TYR A 354 8.09 -3.33 -1.36
CA TYR A 354 7.62 -4.44 -0.54
C TYR A 354 6.32 -4.16 0.21
N VAL A 355 5.21 -4.12 -0.55
CA VAL A 355 3.92 -3.59 -0.08
C VAL A 355 3.04 -4.60 0.65
N ARG A 356 3.23 -5.91 0.39
CA ARG A 356 2.29 -6.95 0.87
C ARG A 356 2.10 -6.99 2.39
N PRO A 357 3.13 -6.82 3.26
CA PRO A 357 2.88 -6.94 4.69
C PRO A 357 2.04 -5.78 5.21
N SER A 358 2.32 -4.56 4.76
CA SER A 358 1.56 -3.38 5.19
C SER A 358 0.12 -3.41 4.68
N LEU A 359 -0.09 -3.84 3.43
CA LEU A 359 -1.43 -3.92 2.84
C LEU A 359 -2.26 -5.09 3.40
N THR A 360 -1.61 -6.10 3.99
CA THR A 360 -2.30 -7.21 4.66
C THR A 360 -3.12 -6.71 5.85
N VAL A 361 -2.54 -5.85 6.69
CA VAL A 361 -3.18 -5.36 7.92
C VAL A 361 -3.87 -4.01 7.76
N LEU A 362 -3.67 -3.32 6.64
CA LEU A 362 -4.31 -2.04 6.38
C LEU A 362 -5.84 -2.09 6.59
N PRO A 363 -6.60 -3.07 6.04
CA PRO A 363 -8.04 -3.12 6.24
C PRO A 363 -8.43 -3.35 7.71
N TYR A 364 -7.66 -4.15 8.46
CA TYR A 364 -7.89 -4.36 9.89
C TYR A 364 -7.69 -3.07 10.69
N ALA A 365 -6.62 -2.32 10.41
CA ALA A 365 -6.35 -1.03 11.06
C ALA A 365 -7.48 -0.02 10.80
N ILE A 366 -7.98 0.03 9.56
CA ILE A 366 -9.12 0.87 9.15
C ILE A 366 -10.37 0.49 9.92
N ALA A 367 -10.76 -0.79 9.90
CA ALA A 367 -11.99 -1.29 10.52
C ALA A 367 -12.07 -1.01 12.02
N ASN A 368 -10.92 -1.06 12.69
CA ASN A 368 -10.80 -0.93 14.15
C ASN A 368 -10.33 0.46 14.59
N ASN A 369 -10.18 1.42 13.67
CA ASN A 369 -9.70 2.78 13.93
C ASN A 369 -8.38 2.80 14.71
N LEU A 370 -7.44 1.94 14.33
CA LEU A 370 -6.15 1.79 15.03
C LEU A 370 -5.07 2.68 14.39
N PRO A 371 -4.18 3.29 15.20
CA PRO A 371 -2.93 3.85 14.72
C PRO A 371 -2.15 2.83 13.89
N PHE A 372 -1.70 3.22 12.70
CA PHE A 372 -0.87 2.37 11.84
C PHE A 372 0.49 3.03 11.62
N ASN A 373 1.54 2.38 12.12
CA ASN A 373 2.92 2.82 12.04
C ASN A 373 3.72 1.92 11.10
N LEU A 374 4.78 2.47 10.51
CA LEU A 374 5.71 1.72 9.68
C LEU A 374 7.08 1.71 10.35
N VAL A 375 7.69 0.52 10.41
CA VAL A 375 9.09 0.38 10.79
C VAL A 375 9.93 0.77 9.59
N SER A 376 10.50 1.97 9.67
CA SER A 376 11.24 2.62 8.60
C SER A 376 12.68 2.95 8.97
N SER A 377 13.08 2.81 10.24
CA SER A 377 14.39 3.23 10.74
C SER A 377 15.54 2.24 10.45
N PHE A 378 15.23 1.05 9.93
CA PHE A 378 16.21 0.06 9.49
C PHE A 378 15.66 -0.76 8.31
N ASN A 379 16.57 -1.33 7.52
CA ASN A 379 16.21 -2.18 6.38
C ASN A 379 15.75 -3.55 6.86
N ILE A 380 14.69 -4.08 6.23
CA ILE A 380 14.24 -5.46 6.51
C ILE A 380 15.29 -6.51 6.10
N GLY A 381 16.14 -6.22 5.11
CA GLY A 381 17.28 -7.06 4.76
C GLY A 381 16.92 -8.52 4.45
N LEU A 382 17.88 -9.42 4.66
CA LEU A 382 17.68 -10.87 4.56
C LEU A 382 17.37 -11.42 5.95
N ALA A 383 16.47 -12.40 6.04
CA ALA A 383 16.12 -13.05 7.30
C ALA A 383 17.32 -13.74 7.99
N THR A 384 18.33 -14.11 7.21
CA THR A 384 19.58 -14.73 7.72
C THR A 384 20.56 -13.72 8.32
N ASP A 385 20.31 -12.41 8.18
CA ASP A 385 21.14 -11.38 8.78
C ASP A 385 20.81 -11.22 10.28
N PRO A 386 21.72 -11.57 11.20
CA PRO A 386 21.49 -11.42 12.64
C PRO A 386 21.30 -9.95 13.05
N GLY A 387 21.81 -8.99 12.28
CA GLY A 387 21.62 -7.56 12.51
C GLY A 387 20.15 -7.14 12.39
N VAL A 388 19.40 -7.75 11.46
CA VAL A 388 17.97 -7.47 11.28
C VAL A 388 17.15 -8.02 12.44
N ALA A 389 17.42 -9.24 12.87
CA ALA A 389 16.75 -9.84 14.03
C ALA A 389 16.98 -9.01 15.30
N LYS A 390 18.22 -8.55 15.51
CA LYS A 390 18.57 -7.62 16.58
C LYS A 390 17.82 -6.29 16.46
N ALA A 391 17.87 -5.63 15.32
CA ALA A 391 17.21 -4.33 15.12
C ALA A 391 15.69 -4.43 15.34
N THR A 392 15.08 -5.51 14.85
CA THR A 392 13.65 -5.79 15.03
C THR A 392 13.33 -6.04 16.51
N SER A 393 14.15 -6.82 17.22
CA SER A 393 13.99 -7.07 18.65
C SER A 393 14.11 -5.79 19.46
N ASP A 394 15.15 -4.99 19.20
CA ASP A 394 15.41 -3.74 19.90
C ASP A 394 14.25 -2.76 19.67
N PHE A 395 13.74 -2.65 18.44
CA PHE A 395 12.63 -1.78 18.10
C PHE A 395 11.34 -2.15 18.85
N PHE A 396 10.96 -3.43 18.85
CA PHE A 396 9.66 -3.83 19.40
C PHE A 396 9.67 -4.10 20.91
N PHE A 397 10.79 -4.51 21.50
CA PHE A 397 10.82 -5.04 22.86
C PHE A 397 11.70 -4.27 23.84
N THR A 398 12.38 -3.20 23.39
CA THR A 398 13.26 -2.40 24.25
C THR A 398 12.96 -0.90 24.15
N GLY A 399 13.48 -0.12 25.10
CA GLY A 399 13.41 1.35 25.10
C GLY A 399 12.13 1.94 25.71
N GLY A 400 11.19 1.10 26.15
CA GLY A 400 9.98 1.50 26.89
C GLY A 400 8.83 2.01 26.02
N ALA A 401 9.07 2.36 24.74
CA ALA A 401 8.10 3.02 23.86
C ALA A 401 6.80 2.22 23.62
N LEU A 402 6.87 0.89 23.71
CA LEU A 402 5.73 -0.01 23.52
C LEU A 402 5.31 -0.74 24.82
N SER A 403 5.77 -0.26 25.98
CA SER A 403 5.26 -0.76 27.26
C SER A 403 3.78 -0.40 27.44
N ASN A 404 3.01 -1.30 28.08
CA ASN A 404 1.55 -1.19 28.23
C ASN A 404 0.75 -1.19 26.91
N GLN A 405 1.35 -1.61 25.80
CA GLN A 405 0.69 -1.70 24.50
C GLN A 405 0.39 -3.14 24.10
N THR A 406 -0.68 -3.31 23.33
CA THR A 406 -0.93 -4.54 22.57
C THR A 406 -0.75 -4.23 21.09
N VAL A 407 0.23 -4.84 20.44
CA VAL A 407 0.65 -4.49 19.08
C VAL A 407 0.34 -5.64 18.13
N LEU A 408 -0.31 -5.33 17.00
CA LEU A 408 -0.38 -6.26 15.87
C LEU A 408 0.73 -5.91 14.87
N VAL A 409 1.52 -6.91 14.47
CA VAL A 409 2.62 -6.76 13.51
C VAL A 409 2.39 -7.69 12.33
N ALA A 410 2.31 -7.13 11.13
CA ALA A 410 2.39 -7.92 9.89
C ALA A 410 3.76 -7.74 9.22
N TRP A 411 4.39 -8.86 8.87
CA TRP A 411 5.78 -8.88 8.40
C TRP A 411 6.05 -10.00 7.39
N GLU A 412 7.28 -10.04 6.88
CA GLU A 412 7.85 -11.21 6.19
C GLU A 412 8.16 -12.33 7.18
N HIS A 413 7.42 -13.44 7.08
CA HIS A 413 7.45 -14.54 8.06
C HIS A 413 8.83 -15.13 8.32
N GLU A 414 9.72 -15.15 7.35
CA GLU A 414 11.08 -15.69 7.51
C GLU A 414 11.89 -14.95 8.59
N HIS A 415 11.51 -13.70 8.91
CA HIS A 415 12.17 -12.89 9.94
C HIS A 415 11.67 -13.20 11.35
N PHE A 416 10.53 -13.87 11.53
CA PHE A 416 10.02 -14.18 12.86
C PHE A 416 10.83 -15.25 13.60
N PRO A 417 11.19 -16.41 13.01
CA PRO A 417 12.06 -17.37 13.69
C PRO A 417 13.37 -16.76 14.23
N PRO A 418 14.20 -16.06 13.44
CA PRO A 418 15.44 -15.47 13.95
C PRO A 418 15.19 -14.33 14.95
N LEU A 419 14.10 -13.56 14.81
CA LEU A 419 13.67 -12.59 15.82
C LEU A 419 13.40 -13.26 17.18
N LEU A 420 12.59 -14.32 17.21
CA LEU A 420 12.26 -15.01 18.46
C LEU A 420 13.50 -15.68 19.06
N THR A 421 14.34 -16.32 18.24
CA THR A 421 15.60 -16.90 18.70
C THR A 421 16.49 -15.82 19.32
N TYR A 422 16.68 -14.69 18.65
CA TYR A 422 17.47 -13.57 19.19
C TYR A 422 16.89 -13.07 20.52
N LEU A 423 15.58 -12.81 20.57
CA LEU A 423 14.89 -12.32 21.75
C LEU A 423 15.06 -13.29 22.94
N LEU A 424 14.85 -14.59 22.74
CA LEU A 424 15.01 -15.61 23.78
C LEU A 424 16.46 -15.69 24.30
N GLN A 425 17.45 -15.50 23.44
CA GLN A 425 18.87 -15.53 23.81
C GLN A 425 19.28 -14.33 24.66
N THR A 426 18.66 -13.17 24.45
CA THR A 426 18.99 -11.96 25.24
C THR A 426 18.77 -12.17 26.74
N TYR A 427 17.83 -13.03 27.13
CA TYR A 427 17.53 -13.36 28.53
C TYR A 427 18.60 -14.21 29.25
N TYR A 428 19.60 -14.71 28.52
CA TYR A 428 20.75 -15.45 29.06
C TYR A 428 22.08 -14.69 28.88
N GLY A 429 22.04 -13.41 28.49
CA GLY A 429 23.25 -12.65 28.15
C GLY A 429 23.87 -13.03 26.80
N GLY A 430 23.14 -13.78 25.96
CA GLY A 430 23.56 -14.20 24.61
C GLY A 430 24.16 -15.62 24.53
N ASN A 431 24.10 -16.22 23.33
CA ASN A 431 24.65 -17.55 23.01
C ASN A 431 24.13 -18.73 23.86
N TYR A 432 22.82 -18.76 24.11
CA TYR A 432 22.13 -19.92 24.69
C TYR A 432 21.58 -20.84 23.57
N PRO A 433 21.61 -22.18 23.72
CA PRO A 433 21.02 -23.09 22.75
C PRO A 433 19.49 -22.92 22.78
N ASP A 434 19.00 -22.11 21.86
CA ASP A 434 17.59 -21.83 21.70
C ASP A 434 16.98 -22.67 20.57
N PRO A 435 15.66 -22.88 20.59
CA PRO A 435 14.98 -23.76 19.64
C PRO A 435 15.18 -23.29 18.21
N ALA A 436 15.43 -24.25 17.31
CA ALA A 436 15.32 -24.04 15.88
C ALA A 436 13.84 -23.91 15.52
N LEU A 437 13.33 -22.68 15.51
CA LEU A 437 12.00 -22.36 15.06
C LEU A 437 11.97 -22.24 13.53
N SER A 438 10.83 -22.54 12.93
CA SER A 438 10.58 -22.36 11.50
C SER A 438 9.14 -21.95 11.29
N TRP A 439 8.90 -21.03 10.37
CA TRP A 439 7.56 -20.69 9.90
C TRP A 439 7.33 -21.34 8.53
N PRO A 440 6.43 -22.33 8.38
CA PRO A 440 6.21 -23.00 7.11
C PRO A 440 5.72 -22.04 6.01
N HIS A 441 6.29 -22.14 4.79
CA HIS A 441 5.91 -21.26 3.67
C HIS A 441 4.44 -21.35 3.24
N GLY A 442 3.73 -22.44 3.57
CA GLY A 442 2.29 -22.57 3.30
C GLY A 442 1.39 -22.04 4.41
N ASP A 443 1.96 -21.63 5.55
CA ASP A 443 1.19 -21.17 6.70
C ASP A 443 1.00 -19.66 6.69
N TYR A 444 -0.23 -19.26 6.42
CA TYR A 444 -0.69 -17.87 6.43
C TYR A 444 -1.65 -17.59 7.59
N ASP A 445 -1.89 -18.58 8.45
CA ASP A 445 -3.01 -18.56 9.39
C ASP A 445 -2.55 -18.46 10.85
N THR A 446 -1.40 -19.05 11.19
CA THR A 446 -0.90 -19.04 12.56
C THR A 446 -0.53 -17.63 13.02
N ILE A 447 -0.86 -17.32 14.27
CA ILE A 447 -0.48 -16.08 14.96
C ILE A 447 0.54 -16.45 16.03
N TRP A 448 1.75 -15.89 15.96
CA TRP A 448 2.71 -16.01 17.06
C TRP A 448 2.45 -14.89 18.07
N THR A 449 2.41 -15.25 19.35
CA THR A 449 2.15 -14.31 20.44
C THR A 449 3.39 -14.16 21.29
N ILE A 450 3.79 -12.92 21.56
CA ILE A 450 4.87 -12.56 22.47
C ILE A 450 4.28 -11.71 23.60
N LYS A 451 4.54 -12.06 24.86
CA LYS A 451 4.06 -11.34 26.04
C LYS A 451 5.23 -11.00 26.97
N LEU A 452 5.26 -9.74 27.41
CA LEU A 452 6.11 -9.25 28.49
C LEU A 452 5.22 -8.83 29.65
N ASP A 453 5.40 -9.43 30.82
CA ASP A 453 4.63 -9.05 32.02
C ASP A 453 5.15 -7.76 32.66
N GLY A 454 4.57 -7.39 33.81
CA GLY A 454 4.97 -6.17 34.55
C GLY A 454 6.39 -6.20 35.11
N SER A 455 7.04 -7.36 35.13
CA SER A 455 8.45 -7.54 35.54
C SER A 455 9.38 -7.79 34.34
N GLY A 456 8.86 -7.74 33.11
CA GLY A 456 9.62 -8.03 31.90
C GLY A 456 9.87 -9.53 31.66
N ASN A 457 9.15 -10.43 32.35
CA ASN A 457 9.22 -11.86 32.05
C ASN A 457 8.58 -12.12 30.70
N LEU A 458 9.24 -12.94 29.89
CA LEU A 458 8.83 -13.25 28.52
C LEU A 458 8.04 -14.56 28.46
N THR A 459 6.96 -14.56 27.68
CA THR A 459 6.33 -15.78 27.16
C THR A 459 6.12 -15.64 25.66
N VAL A 460 6.43 -16.69 24.91
CA VAL A 460 6.17 -16.77 23.47
C VAL A 460 5.48 -18.09 23.13
N ASP A 461 4.48 -18.06 22.25
CA ASP A 461 3.76 -19.24 21.79
C ASP A 461 3.12 -19.03 20.40
N ASN A 462 2.59 -20.10 19.81
CA ASN A 462 1.84 -20.09 18.55
C ASN A 462 0.44 -20.70 18.72
N ALA A 463 -0.24 -20.45 19.84
CA ALA A 463 -1.53 -21.08 20.16
C ALA A 463 -2.71 -20.57 19.32
N LEU A 464 -2.56 -19.42 18.67
CA LEU A 464 -3.65 -18.71 18.00
C LEU A 464 -3.53 -18.82 16.47
N CYS A 465 -4.65 -18.70 15.78
CA CYS A 465 -4.69 -18.58 14.33
C CYS A 465 -5.86 -17.70 13.89
N GLU A 466 -5.75 -17.09 12.71
CA GLU A 466 -6.79 -16.27 12.10
C GLU A 466 -8.05 -17.08 11.78
N GLY A 467 -7.88 -18.38 11.49
CA GLY A 467 -8.95 -19.33 11.22
C GLY A 467 -9.49 -19.23 9.80
N ILE A 468 -8.70 -18.77 8.84
CA ILE A 468 -9.05 -18.70 7.41
C ILE A 468 -8.35 -19.84 6.67
N ALA A 469 -9.11 -20.64 5.92
CA ALA A 469 -8.54 -21.65 5.04
C ALA A 469 -7.98 -21.01 3.76
N SER A 470 -6.67 -21.13 3.51
CA SER A 470 -6.03 -20.55 2.31
C SER A 470 -6.39 -21.26 1.01
N ILE A 471 -6.46 -22.59 1.01
CA ILE A 471 -6.71 -23.40 -0.20
C ILE A 471 -8.01 -23.02 -0.93
N PRO A 472 -9.16 -22.83 -0.25
CA PRO A 472 -10.42 -22.47 -0.91
C PRO A 472 -10.59 -20.98 -1.23
N LEU A 473 -9.59 -20.12 -0.99
CA LEU A 473 -9.72 -18.70 -1.32
C LEU A 473 -9.91 -18.51 -2.84
N PRO A 474 -10.84 -17.64 -3.29
CA PRO A 474 -11.02 -17.38 -4.71
C PRO A 474 -9.75 -16.78 -5.34
N LYS A 475 -9.44 -17.22 -6.56
CA LYS A 475 -8.27 -16.74 -7.33
C LYS A 475 -8.46 -15.35 -7.95
N THR A 476 -9.69 -14.88 -8.05
CA THR A 476 -10.02 -13.53 -8.54
C THR A 476 -10.25 -12.60 -7.35
N ALA A 477 -9.93 -11.31 -7.52
CA ALA A 477 -10.13 -10.34 -6.46
C ALA A 477 -11.63 -10.22 -6.14
N PRO A 478 -12.01 -9.88 -4.89
CA PRO A 478 -13.40 -9.59 -4.55
C PRO A 478 -13.90 -8.39 -5.36
N GLU A 479 -15.08 -8.51 -5.97
CA GLU A 479 -15.70 -7.42 -6.73
C GLU A 479 -16.71 -6.66 -5.85
N PHE A 480 -16.65 -5.34 -5.88
CA PHE A 480 -17.46 -4.40 -5.08
C PHE A 480 -18.16 -3.38 -5.97
#